data_AF-A0A502KZ80-F1
#
_entry.id   AF-A0A502KZ80-F1
#
_cell.length_a   1.000
_cell.length_b   1.000
_cell.length_c   1.000
_cell.angle_alpha   90.00
_cell.angle_beta   90.00
_cell.angle_gamma   90.00
#
_symmetry.space_group_name_H-M   'P 1'
#
loop_
_entity.id
_entity.type
_entity.pdbx_description
1 polymer ?
#
loop_
_entity_poly.entity_id
_entity_poly.type
_entity_poly.pdbx_seq_one_letter_code
_entity_poly.pdbx_strand_id
1 'polypeptide(L)'
;MRSTLNYSKAINTLSLWAAPTMWHDKSIYAEIIVITNKLSNTSYQLNEREYYIVQELTNGVLEVILNLMKKADDFEYDELGIIFNEITQLQSFLFNNELTH
;
A
#
# COMPACT_ATOMS: atom_id res chain seq x y z
N MET A 1 17.30 17.77 -5.75
CA MET A 1 16.69 17.31 -4.48
C MET A 1 15.99 16.00 -4.76
N ARG A 2 16.46 14.86 -4.22
CA ARG A 2 15.65 13.64 -4.21
C ARG A 2 14.58 13.89 -3.14
N SER A 3 13.34 14.15 -3.54
CA SER A 3 12.23 14.08 -2.59
C SER A 3 12.16 12.62 -2.14
N THR A 4 12.56 12.35 -0.90
CA THR A 4 12.32 11.06 -0.28
C THR A 4 10.81 10.93 -0.18
N LEU A 5 10.19 10.23 -1.12
CA LEU A 5 8.76 9.98 -1.10
C LEU A 5 8.47 9.20 0.19
N ASN A 6 7.68 9.81 1.08
CA ASN A 6 7.37 9.25 2.39
C ASN A 6 6.04 8.49 2.30
N TYR A 7 6.12 7.17 2.24
CA TYR A 7 4.98 6.25 2.14
C TYR A 7 4.64 5.58 3.47
N SER A 8 5.09 6.15 4.59
CA SER A 8 4.97 5.47 5.89
C SER A 8 3.52 5.17 6.27
N LYS A 9 2.55 6.04 5.95
CA LYS A 9 1.13 5.75 6.24
C LYS A 9 0.57 4.73 5.26
N ALA A 10 0.96 4.78 3.98
CA ALA A 10 0.58 3.75 3.01
C ALA A 10 1.07 2.36 3.45
N ILE A 11 2.35 2.23 3.80
CA ILE A 11 2.94 0.96 4.27
C ILE A 11 2.26 0.47 5.55
N ASN A 12 2.02 1.36 6.52
CA ASN A 12 1.30 1.00 7.74
C ASN A 12 -0.15 0.57 7.47
N THR A 13 -0.83 1.21 6.52
CA THR A 13 -2.20 0.84 6.16
C THR A 13 -2.24 -0.54 5.48
N LEU A 14 -1.28 -0.80 4.58
CA LEU A 14 -1.12 -2.10 3.92
C LEU A 14 -0.80 -3.22 4.93
N SER A 15 0.03 -2.94 5.94
CA SER A 15 0.35 -3.92 6.99
C SER A 15 -0.81 -4.20 7.95
N LEU A 16 -1.68 -3.21 8.20
CA LEU A 16 -2.92 -3.41 8.97
C LEU A 16 -3.94 -4.26 8.21
N TRP A 17 -4.00 -4.11 6.90
CA TRP A 17 -4.78 -4.98 6.01
C TRP A 17 -4.25 -6.41 5.93
N ALA A 18 -3.01 -6.63 6.37
CA ALA A 18 -2.43 -7.94 6.57
C ALA A 18 -2.84 -8.60 7.91
N ALA A 19 -3.87 -8.14 8.63
CA ALA A 19 -4.24 -8.81 9.89
C ALA A 19 -4.61 -10.30 9.63
N PRO A 20 -4.06 -11.27 10.38
CA PRO A 20 -4.27 -12.71 10.13
C PRO A 20 -5.73 -13.15 10.08
N THR A 21 -6.62 -12.38 10.71
CA THR A 21 -8.08 -12.61 10.72
C THR A 21 -8.75 -12.26 9.39
N MET A 22 -8.11 -11.46 8.53
CA MET A 22 -8.64 -11.08 7.21
C MET A 22 -8.30 -12.10 6.11
N TRP A 23 -7.32 -12.98 6.34
CA TRP A 23 -6.82 -13.90 5.32
C TRP A 23 -7.14 -15.35 5.70
N HIS A 24 -7.94 -16.02 4.86
CA HIS A 24 -8.18 -17.46 5.00
C HIS A 24 -6.90 -18.28 4.84
N ASP A 25 -5.95 -17.78 4.05
CA ASP A 25 -4.64 -18.39 3.82
C ASP A 25 -3.55 -17.64 4.59
N LYS A 26 -2.96 -18.33 5.57
CA LYS A 26 -1.88 -17.78 6.41
C LYS A 26 -0.55 -17.62 5.66
N SER A 27 -0.38 -18.26 4.50
CA SER A 27 0.81 -18.07 3.66
C SER A 27 0.82 -16.69 3.00
N ILE A 28 -0.34 -16.22 2.54
CA ILE A 28 -0.51 -14.87 1.98
C ILE A 28 -0.18 -13.81 3.03
N TYR A 29 -0.60 -14.00 4.27
CA TYR A 29 -0.23 -13.12 5.38
C TYR A 29 1.29 -12.95 5.52
N ALA A 30 2.03 -14.07 5.55
CA ALA A 30 3.48 -14.03 5.69
C ALA A 30 4.14 -13.31 4.51
N GLU A 31 3.63 -13.52 3.29
CA GLU A 31 4.10 -12.82 2.10
C GLU A 31 3.90 -11.29 2.20
N ILE A 32 2.73 -10.82 2.64
CA ILE A 32 2.45 -9.37 2.78
C ILE A 32 3.36 -8.72 3.82
N ILE A 33 3.63 -9.39 4.95
CA ILE A 33 4.57 -8.88 5.96
C ILE A 33 5.99 -8.76 5.38
N VAL A 34 6.44 -9.75 4.61
CA VAL A 34 7.76 -9.70 3.97
C VAL A 34 7.82 -8.55 2.97
N ILE A 35 6.77 -8.35 2.18
CA ILE A 35 6.74 -7.30 1.17
C ILE A 35 6.67 -5.89 1.79
N THR A 36 5.83 -5.68 2.81
CA THR A 36 5.75 -4.39 3.52
C THR A 36 7.08 -4.02 4.21
N ASN A 37 7.78 -5.02 4.77
CA ASN A 37 9.13 -4.83 5.29
C ASN A 37 10.14 -4.48 4.18
N LYS A 38 10.05 -5.11 3.00
CA LYS A 38 10.89 -4.76 1.84
C LYS A 38 10.64 -3.31 1.40
N LEU A 39 9.39 -2.91 1.22
CA LEU A 39 9.01 -1.54 0.82
C LEU A 39 9.47 -0.46 1.80
N SER A 40 9.64 -0.81 3.09
CA SER A 40 10.16 0.09 4.12
C SER A 40 11.68 0.34 3.99
N ASN A 41 12.40 -0.45 3.19
CA ASN A 41 13.84 -0.33 3.00
C ASN A 41 14.17 0.50 1.74
N THR A 42 15.21 1.33 1.83
CA THR A 42 15.63 2.24 0.74
C THR A 42 16.20 1.55 -0.51
N SER A 43 16.50 0.26 -0.44
CA SER A 43 16.96 -0.56 -1.57
C SER A 43 16.13 -1.84 -1.58
N TYR A 44 14.93 -1.75 -2.13
CA TYR A 44 14.04 -2.89 -2.25
C TYR A 44 14.03 -3.39 -3.69
N GLN A 45 13.92 -4.71 -3.84
CA GLN A 45 13.56 -5.36 -5.09
C GLN A 45 12.40 -6.31 -4.79
N LEU A 46 11.34 -6.16 -5.57
CA LEU A 46 10.21 -7.07 -5.56
C LEU A 46 10.32 -7.99 -6.78
N ASN A 47 10.01 -9.26 -6.62
CA ASN A 47 9.79 -10.15 -7.75
C ASN A 47 8.37 -9.96 -8.34
N GLU A 48 8.08 -10.57 -9.49
CA GLU A 48 6.78 -10.43 -10.18
C GLU A 48 5.59 -10.75 -9.27
N ARG A 49 5.68 -11.82 -8.47
CA ARG A 49 4.61 -12.21 -7.54
C ARG A 49 4.42 -11.17 -6.44
N GLU A 50 5.52 -10.65 -5.89
CA GLU A 50 5.48 -9.61 -4.87
C GLU A 50 4.91 -8.29 -5.40
N TYR A 51 5.23 -7.93 -6.65
CA TYR A 51 4.61 -6.81 -7.34
C TYR A 51 3.10 -6.99 -7.49
N TYR A 52 2.67 -8.15 -7.98
CA TYR A 52 1.25 -8.46 -8.13
C TYR A 52 0.50 -8.35 -6.80
N ILE A 53 1.06 -8.92 -5.73
CA ILE A 53 0.44 -8.85 -4.40
C ILE A 53 0.30 -7.41 -3.92
N VAL A 54 1.33 -6.57 -4.10
CA VAL A 54 1.25 -5.16 -3.69
C VAL A 54 0.23 -4.39 -4.53
N GLN A 55 0.15 -4.65 -5.83
CA GLN A 55 -0.86 -4.04 -6.70
C GLN A 55 -2.28 -4.39 -6.21
N GLU A 56 -2.56 -5.67 -6.00
CA GLU A 56 -3.87 -6.12 -5.49
C GLU A 56 -4.20 -5.51 -4.13
N LEU A 57 -3.24 -5.46 -3.21
CA LEU A 57 -3.42 -4.82 -1.91
C LEU A 57 -3.70 -3.32 -2.03
N THR A 58 -2.91 -2.59 -2.82
CA THR A 58 -3.11 -1.14 -3.00
C THR A 58 -4.47 -0.85 -3.63
N ASN A 59 -4.90 -1.65 -4.61
CA ASN A 59 -6.22 -1.52 -5.23
C ASN A 59 -7.35 -1.76 -4.21
N GLY A 60 -7.27 -2.83 -3.42
CA GLY A 60 -8.28 -3.15 -2.40
C GLY A 60 -8.39 -2.08 -1.32
N VAL A 61 -7.25 -1.55 -0.86
CA VAL A 61 -7.23 -0.45 0.13
C VAL A 61 -7.82 0.83 -0.46
N LEU A 62 -7.47 1.19 -1.71
CA LEU A 62 -8.02 2.37 -2.38
C LEU A 62 -9.53 2.29 -2.53
N GLU A 63 -10.07 1.12 -2.90
CA GLU A 63 -11.51 0.92 -3.03
C GLU A 63 -12.24 1.17 -1.69
N VAL A 64 -11.69 0.66 -0.59
CA VAL A 64 -12.28 0.88 0.74
C VAL A 64 -12.16 2.34 1.17
N ILE A 65 -11.01 2.99 0.96
CA ILE A 65 -10.86 4.42 1.28
C ILE A 65 -11.90 5.25 0.51
N LEU A 66 -12.06 5.01 -0.79
CA LEU A 66 -13.08 5.71 -1.60
C LEU A 66 -14.51 5.47 -1.08
N ASN A 67 -14.81 4.27 -0.57
CA ASN A 67 -16.11 3.98 0.01
C ASN A 67 -16.31 4.64 1.39
N LEU A 68 -15.25 4.75 2.20
CA LEU A 68 -15.29 5.46 3.48
C LEU A 68 -15.45 6.97 3.27
N MET A 69 -14.73 7.56 2.31
CA MET A 69 -14.81 8.99 1.99
C MET A 69 -16.22 9.45 1.60
N LYS A 70 -17.06 8.56 1.01
CA LYS A 70 -18.47 8.88 0.69
C LYS A 70 -19.34 9.14 1.92
N LYS A 71 -18.92 8.67 3.10
CA LYS A 71 -19.67 8.74 4.35
C LYS A 71 -18.94 9.52 5.45
N ALA A 72 -17.73 9.99 5.14
CA ALA A 72 -16.85 10.68 6.07
C ALA A 72 -17.37 12.09 6.36
N ASP A 73 -17.17 12.56 7.58
CA ASP A 73 -17.23 14.00 7.87
C ASP A 73 -15.98 14.72 7.33
N ASP A 74 -15.95 16.06 7.44
CA ASP A 74 -14.86 16.87 6.88
C ASP A 74 -13.48 16.49 7.48
N PHE A 75 -13.43 16.11 8.76
CA PHE A 75 -12.19 15.73 9.43
C PHE A 75 -11.71 14.35 8.96
N GLU A 76 -12.62 13.37 8.95
CA GLU A 76 -12.35 12.02 8.45
C GLU A 76 -11.94 12.04 6.96
N TYR A 77 -12.56 12.91 6.16
CA TYR A 77 -12.27 13.05 4.74
C TYR A 77 -10.83 13.54 4.52
N ASP A 78 -10.38 14.53 5.27
CA ASP A 78 -9.01 15.05 5.18
C ASP A 78 -7.97 13.97 5.54
N GLU A 79 -8.22 13.20 6.60
CA GLU A 79 -7.33 12.09 6.99
C GLU A 79 -7.28 11.00 5.92
N LEU A 80 -8.45 10.58 5.40
CA LEU A 80 -8.56 9.60 4.32
C LEU A 80 -7.89 10.11 3.03
N GLY A 81 -8.00 11.41 2.73
CA GLY A 81 -7.36 12.05 1.58
C GLY A 81 -5.83 11.98 1.63
N ILE A 82 -5.23 12.14 2.81
CA ILE A 82 -3.78 11.98 2.99
C ILE A 82 -3.36 10.53 2.70
N ILE A 83 -4.08 9.55 3.26
CA ILE A 83 -3.78 8.12 3.06
C ILE A 83 -3.95 7.74 1.59
N PHE A 84 -5.04 8.19 0.95
CA PHE A 84 -5.31 7.99 -0.47
C PHE A 84 -4.16 8.50 -1.34
N ASN A 85 -3.69 9.73 -1.07
CA ASN A 85 -2.58 10.32 -1.79
C ASN A 85 -1.27 9.54 -1.59
N GLU A 86 -0.94 9.09 -0.37
CA GLU A 86 0.27 8.28 -0.17
C GLU A 86 0.21 6.93 -0.89
N ILE A 87 -0.94 6.27 -0.92
CA ILE A 87 -1.10 4.97 -1.61
C ILE A 87 -1.02 5.14 -3.14
N THR A 88 -1.66 6.16 -3.70
CA THR A 88 -1.60 6.43 -5.15
C THR A 88 -0.19 6.81 -5.61
N GLN A 89 0.56 7.55 -4.77
CA GLN A 89 1.97 7.83 -5.04
C GLN A 89 2.85 6.58 -4.94
N LEU A 90 2.59 5.66 -3.99
CA LEU A 90 3.29 4.37 -3.90
C LEU A 90 3.02 3.52 -5.15
N GLN A 91 1.76 3.42 -5.56
CA GLN A 91 1.36 2.69 -6.76
C GLN A 91 2.05 3.25 -8.01
N SER A 92 2.07 4.58 -8.15
CA SER A 92 2.77 5.26 -9.26
C SER A 92 4.26 4.99 -9.26
N PHE A 93 4.91 4.97 -8.09
CA PHE A 93 6.32 4.65 -7.98
C PHE A 93 6.63 3.20 -8.35
N LEU A 94 5.77 2.25 -7.96
CA LEU A 94 5.92 0.84 -8.32
C LEU A 94 5.76 0.61 -9.82
N PHE A 95 4.74 1.21 -10.46
CA PHE A 95 4.57 1.15 -11.91
C PHE A 95 5.75 1.75 -12.68
N ASN A 96 6.30 2.87 -12.21
CA ASN A 96 7.43 3.50 -12.89
C ASN A 96 8.74 2.70 -12.74
N ASN A 97 8.92 1.94 -11.65
CA ASN A 97 10.07 1.06 -11.48
C ASN A 97 9.96 -0.24 -12.29
N GLU A 98 8.74 -0.74 -12.50
CA GLU A 98 8.47 -1.90 -13.37
C GLU A 98 8.87 -1.61 -14.82
N LEU A 99 8.59 -0.40 -15.33
CA LEU A 99 8.95 0.01 -16.70
C LEU A 99 10.45 0.25 -16.93
N THR A 100 11.25 0.27 -15.86
CA THR A 100 12.71 0.48 -15.94
C THR A 100 13.55 -0.79 -15.82
N HIS A 101 12.91 -1.95 -15.60
CA HIS A 101 13.54 -3.27 -15.54
C HIS A 101 13.08 -4.18 -16.68
#